data_AF-A0A3D0USL0-F1
#
_entry.id   AF-A0A3D0USL0-F1
#
_cell.length_a   1.000
_cell.length_b   1.000
_cell.length_c   1.000
_cell.angle_alpha   90.00
_cell.angle_beta   90.00
_cell.angle_gamma   90.00
#
_symmetry.space_group_name_H-M   'P 1'
#
loop_
_entity.id
_entity.type
_entity.pdbx_description
1 polymer ?
#
loop_
_entity_poly.entity_id
_entity_poly.type
_entity_poly.pdbx_seq_one_letter_code
_entity_poly.pdbx_strand_id
1 'polypeptide(L)' 'MITVDNGITSIDEALYAKELGLDLIITDHHAALERIPEGFAVVNPQISPEYSFK' A
#
# COMPACT_ATOMS: atom_id res chain seq x y z
N MET A 1 -1.08 0.61 -12.34
CA MET A 1 -1.77 1.70 -11.63
C MET A 1 -0.86 2.18 -10.52
N ILE A 2 -0.75 3.49 -10.30
CA ILE A 2 0.06 4.06 -9.22
C ILE A 2 -0.86 4.94 -8.37
N THR A 3 -0.93 4.70 -7.07
CA THR A 3 -1.63 5.59 -6.14
C THR A 3 -0.66 6.60 -5.55
N VAL A 4 -1.18 7.78 -5.24
CA VAL A 4 -0.43 8.84 -4.55
C VAL A 4 -1.32 9.33 -3.43
N ASP A 5 -0.75 9.36 -2.22
CA ASP A 5 -1.41 9.85 -1.01
C ASP A 5 -2.65 9.03 -0.61
N ASN A 6 -2.75 7.78 -1.08
CA ASN A 6 -3.81 6.86 -0.70
C ASN A 6 -3.42 5.41 -0.97
N GLY A 7 -4.22 4.49 -0.42
CA GLY A 7 -4.20 3.07 -0.74
C GLY A 7 -3.58 2.17 0.32
N ILE A 8 -2.89 2.69 1.36
CA ILE A 8 -2.25 1.83 2.37
C ILE A 8 -3.24 0.95 3.16
N THR A 9 -4.51 1.32 3.19
CA THR A 9 -5.59 0.56 3.85
C THR A 9 -6.48 -0.22 2.88
N SER A 10 -6.24 -0.13 1.57
CA SER A 10 -7.12 -0.66 0.51
C SER A 10 -6.83 -2.13 0.18
N ILE A 11 -7.09 -3.02 1.13
CA ILE A 11 -6.76 -4.45 1.03
C ILE A 11 -7.53 -5.14 -0.09
N ASP A 12 -8.85 -4.94 -0.13
CA ASP A 12 -9.72 -5.66 -1.05
C ASP A 12 -9.60 -5.09 -2.47
N GLU A 13 -9.42 -3.78 -2.61
CA GLU A 13 -9.20 -3.13 -3.91
C GLU A 13 -7.85 -3.52 -4.51
N ALA A 14 -6.81 -3.69 -3.68
CA ALA A 14 -5.51 -4.16 -4.14
C ALA A 14 -5.57 -5.61 -4.65
N LEU A 15 -6.29 -6.49 -3.94
CA LEU A 15 -6.54 -7.85 -4.39
C LEU A 15 -7.33 -7.86 -5.71
N TYR A 16 -8.38 -7.05 -5.81
CA TYR A 16 -9.16 -6.94 -7.03
C TYR A 16 -8.32 -6.42 -8.21
N ALA A 17 -7.45 -5.43 -8.00
CA ALA A 17 -6.53 -4.96 -9.03
C ALA A 17 -5.60 -6.09 -9.53
N LYS A 18 -5.10 -6.93 -8.62
CA LYS A 18 -4.31 -8.11 -8.97
C LYS A 18 -5.12 -9.15 -9.76
N GLU A 19 -6.37 -9.41 -9.38
CA GLU A 19 -7.27 -10.30 -10.12
C GLU A 19 -7.54 -9.82 -11.56
N LEU A 20 -7.55 -8.50 -11.77
CA LEU A 20 -7.64 -7.88 -13.10
C LEU A 20 -6.31 -7.91 -13.88
N GLY A 21 -5.23 -8.44 -13.29
CA GLY A 21 -3.90 -8.48 -13.91
C GLY A 21 -3.19 -7.13 -13.95
N LEU A 22 -3.54 -6.20 -13.05
CA LEU A 22 -2.90 -4.88 -12.96
C LEU A 22 -1.73 -4.90 -11.98
N ASP A 23 -0.59 -4.36 -12.40
CA ASP A 23 0.47 -4.00 -11.47
C ASP A 23 0.04 -2.75 -10.68
N LEU A 24 -0.13 -2.91 -9.36
CA LEU A 24 -0.49 -1.83 -8.45
C LEU A 24 0.73 -1.39 -7.63
N ILE A 25 1.11 -0.11 -7.76
CA ILE A 25 2.13 0.52 -6.90
C ILE A 25 1.41 1.50 -5.97
N ILE A 26 1.57 1.32 -4.67
CA ILE A 26 0.96 2.18 -3.65
C ILE A 26 2.02 3.13 -3.10
N THR A 27 1.74 4.43 -3.13
CA THR A 27 2.56 5.44 -2.42
C THR A 27 1.67 6.25 -1.50
N ASP A 28 1.95 6.18 -0.19
CA ASP A 28 1.08 6.73 0.84
C ASP A 28 1.88 7.06 2.11
N HIS A 29 1.29 7.81 3.03
CA HIS A 29 1.88 8.13 4.34
C HIS A 29 0.89 8.05 5.50
N HIS A 30 -0.38 7.77 5.24
CA HIS A 30 -1.40 7.55 6.27
C HIS A 30 -1.08 6.35 7.17
N ALA A 31 -1.80 6.24 8.29
CA ALA A 31 -1.66 5.17 9.26
C ALA A 31 -1.84 3.79 8.60
N ALA A 32 -0.82 2.95 8.69
CA ALA A 32 -0.88 1.60 8.17
C ALA A 32 -1.69 0.70 9.12
N LEU A 33 -2.42 -0.27 8.55
CA LEU A 33 -3.03 -1.35 9.31
C LEU A 33 -2.00 -2.44 9.63
N GLU A 34 -2.36 -3.39 10.48
CA GLU A 34 -1.52 -4.57 10.76
C GLU A 34 -1.26 -5.40 9.49
N ARG A 35 -2.28 -5.52 8.64
CA ARG A 35 -2.17 -6.13 7.31
C ARG A 35 -2.00 -5.05 6.26
N ILE A 36 -1.03 -5.24 5.37
CA ILE A 36 -0.72 -4.33 4.26
C ILE A 36 -1.33 -4.86 2.95
N PRO A 37 -1.84 -3.99 2.05
CA PRO A 37 -2.39 -4.37 0.76
C PRO A 37 -1.35 -5.09 -0.12
N GLU A 38 -1.82 -6.03 -0.95
CA GLU A 38 -0.97 -6.72 -1.90
C GLU A 38 -0.85 -5.90 -3.19
N GLY A 39 0.32 -5.29 -3.41
CA GLY A 39 0.66 -4.59 -4.65
C GLY A 39 2.00 -5.07 -5.20
N PHE A 40 2.30 -4.69 -6.45
CA PHE A 40 3.63 -4.85 -7.03
C PHE A 40 4.70 -4.17 -6.17
N ALA A 41 4.38 -2.99 -5.63
CA ALA A 41 5.17 -2.32 -4.61
C ALA A 41 4.28 -1.50 -3.67
N VAL A 42 4.65 -1.42 -2.39
CA VAL A 42 3.99 -0.58 -1.40
C VAL A 42 5.05 0.28 -0.72
N VAL A 43 4.91 1.60 -0.84
CA VAL A 43 5.82 2.60 -0.29
C VAL A 43 5.04 3.43 0.72
N ASN A 44 5.24 3.14 1.99
CA ASN A 44 4.75 3.95 3.10
C ASN A 44 5.84 4.03 4.19
N PRO A 45 6.13 5.22 4.76
CA PRO A 45 7.15 5.35 5.80
C PRO A 45 6.92 4.42 6.99
N GLN A 46 5.66 4.23 7.42
CA GLN A 46 5.29 3.52 8.65
C GLN A 46 5.58 2.01 8.62
N ILE A 47 5.71 1.43 7.43
CA ILE A 47 6.05 0.00 7.25
C ILE A 47 7.56 -0.25 7.19
N SER A 48 8.38 0.81 7.17
CA SER A 48 9.84 0.68 7.23
C SER A 48 10.30 0.28 8.64
N PRO A 49 11.24 -0.66 8.78
CA PRO A 49 11.83 -0.98 10.08
C PRO A 49 12.63 0.19 10.69
N GLU A 50 13.04 1.16 9.87
CA GLU A 50 13.82 2.33 10.28
C GLU A 50 12.95 3.54 10.61
N TYR A 51 11.62 3.40 10.54
CA TYR A 51 10.72 4.52 10.75
C TYR A 51 10.69 4.97 12.21
N SER A 52 11.20 6.18 12.43
CA SER A 52 11.45 6.72 13.76
C SER A 52 10.28 7.52 14.34
N PHE A 53 9.20 7.75 13.57
CA PHE A 53 8.07 8.60 13.94
C PHE A 53 6.78 7.79 14.12
N LYS A 54 6.73 6.92 15.13
CA LYS A 54 5.52 6.17 15.50
C LYS A 54 4.64 6.94 16.48
#